data_AF-A0A8S1SCK5-F1
#
_entry.id   AF-A0A8S1SCK5-F1
#
_cell.length_a   1.000
_cell.length_b   1.000
_cell.length_c   1.000
_cell.angle_alpha   90.00
_cell.angle_beta   90.00
_cell.angle_gamma   90.00
#
_symmetry.space_group_name_H-M   'P 1'
#
loop_
_entity.id
_entity.type
_entity.pdbx_description
1 polymer ?
#
loop_
_entity_poly.entity_id
_entity_poly.type
_entity_poly.pdbx_seq_one_letter_code
_entity_poly.pdbx_strand_id
1 'polypeptide(L)'
;MKYLLIFTILFYCIDCQKQQFTYRFSDGSKRKLEELKPNISEKEWEPLRIHFEYLSSNYNENYTSYITEILEMVSIFFYRFLLVKRMNEKITFKESYPKQFYGFQIMQSLMDQQYDADLVIFVNIENSTKFYKAYCGPTVYDELSLRPIIALMSWNINYTKIDKTNKIIYESNLESAIHEIIHGLGITYDYFSKYYDSVTGKNYENPNFYKQNNITYLSTPRLINFARIYFNCSNLKGIQMEDNGGPGTSDFHFERLLLYNELMTGSQLTGNLLITDFTFQLLQDTGFYRISDYKPDQSQWGRNKGCEFVENYCNNNNFTEFCYQKNIESCSYERTGQSICMQEILSGQCMYQQIYTDQFCKNDQNQVQNQSSQIITYYGSDSICLDGSISPIESYQKFTCQKFKCDINNKLKIIIGDLEFDCSQSGPIQIPNDFFGNLECPNNPENVCLFRNDCPNSCGLKGFCINKQCICSKGYSGLDCQQICDGYRYQGSCLQNCPNLTYPLDLIKYCIGCPGNCLSCSNYNQCTKCKSGYFLREGFCDNLLLDKELDSQNPEYINENNNPQSSDTNSAEIVISTNSNIFLMCIILFMLLY
;
A
#
# COMPACT_ATOMS: atom_id res chain seq x y z
N MET A 1 8.12 41.94 -13.31
CA MET A 1 9.08 41.56 -14.38
C MET A 1 10.42 41.13 -13.80
N LYS A 2 10.47 39.88 -13.32
CA LYS A 2 11.65 39.03 -13.01
C LYS A 2 11.10 37.91 -12.12
N TYR A 3 10.45 36.90 -12.72
CA TYR A 3 10.15 35.56 -12.16
C TYR A 3 9.39 34.79 -13.26
N LEU A 4 10.07 34.58 -14.38
CA LEU A 4 9.56 33.79 -15.50
C LEU A 4 10.73 33.03 -16.12
N LEU A 5 11.28 32.06 -15.38
CA LEU A 5 12.27 31.08 -15.84
C LEU A 5 12.51 30.09 -14.69
N ILE A 6 11.65 29.06 -14.62
CA ILE A 6 11.87 27.64 -14.25
C ILE A 6 10.47 27.01 -14.41
N PHE A 7 10.02 26.85 -15.66
CA PHE A 7 8.82 26.06 -16.00
C PHE A 7 8.97 25.62 -17.45
N THR A 8 9.92 24.73 -17.70
CA THR A 8 10.09 24.01 -18.96
C THR A 8 10.74 22.66 -18.68
N ILE A 9 10.01 21.75 -18.02
CA ILE A 9 10.14 20.30 -18.21
C ILE A 9 8.72 19.72 -18.20
N LEU A 10 7.94 20.10 -19.21
CA LEU A 10 6.69 19.48 -19.60
C LEU A 10 6.58 19.71 -21.11
N PHE A 11 6.28 18.65 -21.86
CA PHE A 11 6.34 18.51 -23.32
C PHE A 11 7.71 18.19 -23.92
N TYR A 12 7.97 16.89 -24.14
CA TYR A 12 7.98 16.25 -25.47
C TYR A 12 8.64 14.87 -25.33
N CYS A 13 7.83 13.81 -25.34
CA CYS A 13 8.30 12.49 -25.77
C CYS A 13 7.25 11.89 -26.70
N ILE A 14 7.13 12.48 -27.89
CA ILE A 14 6.26 11.97 -28.97
C ILE A 14 7.02 10.92 -29.82
N ASP A 15 8.21 10.48 -29.41
CA ASP A 15 9.02 9.52 -30.16
C ASP A 15 9.71 8.45 -29.28
N CYS A 16 9.04 7.97 -28.24
CA CYS A 16 9.53 6.87 -27.39
C CYS A 16 9.20 5.46 -27.94
N GLN A 17 9.10 5.30 -29.27
CA GLN A 17 8.58 4.06 -29.86
C GLN A 17 9.62 2.95 -30.11
N LYS A 18 10.88 3.06 -29.65
CA LYS A 18 11.85 1.96 -29.77
C LYS A 18 12.73 1.84 -28.53
N GLN A 19 12.46 0.80 -27.73
CA GLN A 19 13.14 0.37 -26.50
C GLN A 19 12.75 1.06 -25.17
N GLN A 20 11.45 1.10 -24.87
CA GLN A 20 11.02 0.95 -23.48
C GLN A 20 11.11 -0.53 -23.10
N PHE A 21 11.80 -0.83 -22.01
CA PHE A 21 12.06 -2.19 -21.60
C PHE A 21 10.75 -2.85 -21.16
N THR A 22 10.24 -3.79 -21.95
CA THR A 22 9.18 -4.69 -21.54
C THR A 22 9.85 -5.90 -20.89
N TYR A 23 9.87 -5.95 -19.56
CA TYR A 23 10.49 -7.04 -18.79
C TYR A 23 9.60 -8.29 -18.74
N ARG A 24 9.07 -8.66 -19.91
CA ARG A 24 8.34 -9.88 -20.15
C ARG A 24 9.29 -11.06 -20.15
N PHE A 25 8.77 -12.24 -19.86
CA PHE A 25 9.53 -13.45 -20.14
C PHE A 25 9.91 -13.51 -21.62
N SER A 26 11.04 -14.17 -21.92
CA SER A 26 11.31 -14.59 -23.30
C SER A 26 10.15 -15.44 -23.81
N ASP A 27 9.83 -15.38 -25.11
CA ASP A 27 8.72 -16.16 -25.69
C ASP A 27 8.83 -17.67 -25.37
N GLY A 28 10.06 -18.20 -25.32
CA GLY A 28 10.32 -19.59 -24.92
C GLY A 28 10.02 -19.87 -23.46
N SER A 29 10.47 -19.00 -22.54
CA SER A 29 10.17 -19.10 -21.10
C SER A 29 8.68 -18.97 -20.82
N LYS A 30 8.00 -18.09 -21.56
CA LYS A 30 6.56 -17.86 -21.48
C LYS A 30 5.78 -19.09 -21.94
N ARG A 31 6.11 -19.64 -23.12
CA ARG A 31 5.47 -20.86 -23.63
C ARG A 31 5.65 -22.04 -22.67
N LYS A 32 6.84 -22.21 -22.10
CA LYS A 32 7.09 -23.27 -21.11
C LYS A 32 6.25 -23.07 -19.85
N LEU A 33 6.12 -21.83 -19.36
CA LEU A 33 5.25 -21.50 -18.23
C LEU A 33 3.78 -21.79 -18.56
N GLU A 34 3.35 -21.50 -19.79
CA GLU A 34 2.01 -21.76 -20.31
C GLU A 34 1.59 -23.23 -20.23
N GLU A 35 2.53 -24.16 -20.41
CA GLU A 35 2.30 -25.62 -20.43
C GLU A 35 2.27 -26.27 -19.03
N LEU A 36 2.79 -25.61 -17.99
CA LEU A 36 2.91 -26.19 -16.65
C LEU A 36 1.62 -26.10 -15.82
N LYS A 37 1.48 -27.04 -14.87
CA LYS A 37 0.44 -27.08 -13.85
C LYS A 37 1.07 -27.22 -12.46
N PRO A 38 0.56 -26.49 -11.45
CA PRO A 38 1.18 -26.51 -10.13
C PRO A 38 0.96 -27.82 -9.39
N ASN A 39 1.91 -28.21 -8.54
CA ASN A 39 1.86 -29.39 -7.68
C ASN A 39 2.56 -29.09 -6.33
N ILE A 40 1.77 -28.80 -5.28
CA ILE A 40 2.26 -28.15 -4.03
C ILE A 40 1.60 -28.65 -2.72
N SER A 41 0.83 -29.75 -2.73
CA SER A 41 -0.12 -30.06 -1.66
C SER A 41 0.45 -30.64 -0.35
N GLU A 42 1.77 -30.78 -0.20
CA GLU A 42 2.37 -31.46 0.96
C GLU A 42 3.42 -30.64 1.72
N LYS A 43 3.57 -29.35 1.42
CA LYS A 43 4.57 -28.47 2.04
C LYS A 43 3.93 -27.51 3.05
N GLU A 44 4.64 -27.25 4.14
CA GLU A 44 4.26 -26.24 5.13
C GLU A 44 4.51 -24.82 4.63
N TRP A 45 3.78 -23.86 5.20
CA TRP A 45 3.96 -22.44 4.95
C TRP A 45 5.01 -21.86 5.90
N GLU A 46 6.01 -21.21 5.33
CA GLU A 46 7.16 -20.67 6.07
C GLU A 46 7.45 -19.22 5.64
N PRO A 47 8.04 -18.38 6.50
CA PRO A 47 8.43 -17.03 6.13
C PRO A 47 9.31 -16.98 4.87
N LEU A 48 8.96 -16.10 3.93
CA LEU A 48 9.64 -15.94 2.65
C LEU A 48 11.06 -15.42 2.83
N ARG A 49 12.06 -16.13 2.28
CA ARG A 49 13.47 -15.70 2.26
C ARG A 49 13.90 -15.05 0.96
N ILE A 50 14.41 -13.83 1.05
CA ILE A 50 14.93 -13.06 -0.09
C ILE A 50 16.43 -12.82 0.11
N HIS A 51 17.22 -13.19 -0.89
CA HIS A 51 18.66 -12.89 -0.97
C HIS A 51 18.91 -11.90 -2.11
N PHE A 52 19.76 -10.90 -1.86
CA PHE A 52 20.17 -9.92 -2.86
C PHE A 52 21.62 -10.17 -3.26
N GLU A 53 21.87 -10.27 -4.57
CA GLU A 53 23.21 -10.52 -5.11
C GLU A 53 23.55 -9.45 -6.15
N TYR A 54 24.62 -8.69 -5.93
CA TYR A 54 25.04 -7.66 -6.88
C TYR A 54 25.73 -8.27 -8.10
N LEU A 55 25.35 -7.82 -9.31
CA LEU A 55 25.95 -8.32 -10.56
C LEU A 55 27.42 -7.94 -10.74
N SER A 56 27.87 -6.88 -10.06
CA SER A 56 29.24 -6.40 -10.12
C SER A 56 29.68 -5.88 -8.75
N SER A 57 30.97 -6.04 -8.44
CA SER A 57 31.60 -5.41 -7.30
C SER A 57 32.07 -3.97 -7.57
N ASN A 58 32.00 -3.51 -8.82
CA ASN A 58 32.61 -2.23 -9.25
C ASN A 58 31.63 -1.04 -9.20
N TYR A 59 30.47 -1.20 -8.56
CA TYR A 59 29.49 -0.12 -8.42
C TYR A 59 29.96 0.95 -7.43
N ASN A 60 29.35 2.13 -7.50
CA ASN A 60 29.66 3.22 -6.58
C ASN A 60 29.31 2.82 -5.14
N GLU A 61 30.31 2.80 -4.25
CA GLU A 61 30.19 2.31 -2.87
C GLU A 61 29.09 3.01 -2.06
N ASN A 62 28.91 4.33 -2.24
CA ASN A 62 27.88 5.08 -1.51
C ASN A 62 26.47 4.63 -1.92
N TYR A 63 26.24 4.44 -3.23
CA TYR A 63 24.96 3.93 -3.73
C TYR A 63 24.76 2.47 -3.34
N THR A 64 25.78 1.62 -3.50
CA THR A 64 25.69 0.21 -3.11
C THR A 64 25.33 0.06 -1.63
N SER A 65 26.00 0.79 -0.74
CA SER A 65 25.73 0.76 0.70
C SER A 65 24.31 1.25 1.03
N TYR A 66 23.87 2.36 0.43
CA TYR A 66 22.52 2.88 0.64
C TYR A 66 21.44 1.93 0.14
N ILE A 67 21.61 1.38 -1.06
CA ILE A 67 20.69 0.40 -1.65
C ILE A 67 20.63 -0.85 -0.79
N THR A 68 21.77 -1.35 -0.33
CA THR A 68 21.83 -2.53 0.54
C THR A 68 20.99 -2.31 1.80
N GLU A 69 21.14 -1.14 2.44
CA GLU A 69 20.35 -0.76 3.63
C GLU A 69 18.83 -0.74 3.34
N ILE A 70 18.42 -0.16 2.21
CA ILE A 70 17.01 -0.16 1.77
C ILE A 70 16.52 -1.60 1.54
N LEU A 71 17.28 -2.42 0.82
CA LEU A 71 16.89 -3.79 0.47
C LEU A 71 16.83 -4.71 1.70
N GLU A 72 17.73 -4.55 2.67
CA GLU A 72 17.66 -5.24 3.97
C GLU A 72 16.36 -4.91 4.72
N MET A 73 15.93 -3.64 4.68
CA MET A 73 14.65 -3.22 5.25
C MET A 73 13.45 -3.82 4.53
N VAL A 74 13.48 -3.85 3.20
CA VAL A 74 12.42 -4.49 2.43
C VAL A 74 12.36 -6.00 2.66
N SER A 75 13.51 -6.64 2.84
CA SER A 75 13.58 -8.04 3.26
C SER A 75 12.81 -8.27 4.57
N ILE A 76 13.03 -7.44 5.60
CA ILE A 76 12.30 -7.53 6.88
C ILE A 76 10.78 -7.40 6.66
N PHE A 77 10.35 -6.50 5.78
CA PHE A 77 8.95 -6.35 5.42
C PHE A 77 8.35 -7.66 4.87
N PHE A 78 8.98 -8.26 3.86
CA PHE A 78 8.47 -9.49 3.25
C PHE A 78 8.61 -10.71 4.16
N TYR A 79 9.71 -10.84 4.91
CA TYR A 79 9.90 -11.88 5.94
C TYR A 79 8.76 -11.89 6.94
N ARG A 80 8.29 -10.70 7.33
CA ARG A 80 7.23 -10.59 8.32
C ARG A 80 5.88 -10.95 7.72
N PHE A 81 5.55 -10.47 6.52
CA PHE A 81 4.17 -10.51 6.01
C PHE A 81 3.87 -11.66 5.05
N LEU A 82 4.87 -12.21 4.36
CA LEU A 82 4.65 -13.24 3.36
C LEU A 82 5.20 -14.59 3.80
N LEU A 83 4.34 -15.60 3.64
CA LEU A 83 4.68 -17.00 3.78
C LEU A 83 4.72 -17.65 2.40
N VAL A 84 5.57 -18.66 2.25
CA VAL A 84 5.78 -19.43 1.03
C VAL A 84 5.82 -20.92 1.36
N LYS A 85 5.41 -21.78 0.41
CA LYS A 85 5.71 -23.21 0.44
C LYS A 85 7.11 -23.44 -0.13
N ARG A 86 8.07 -23.79 0.73
CA ARG A 86 9.47 -23.97 0.34
C ARG A 86 9.67 -25.25 -0.46
N MET A 87 10.05 -25.09 -1.72
CA MET A 87 10.26 -26.22 -2.63
C MET A 87 11.69 -26.77 -2.55
N ASN A 88 12.68 -25.91 -2.34
CA ASN A 88 14.09 -26.26 -2.20
C ASN A 88 14.68 -25.52 -1.00
N GLU A 89 15.55 -26.17 -0.23
CA GLU A 89 16.27 -25.53 0.87
C GLU A 89 17.18 -24.40 0.38
N LYS A 90 17.82 -24.62 -0.78
CA LYS A 90 18.68 -23.64 -1.44
C LYS A 90 18.34 -23.50 -2.91
N ILE A 91 18.52 -22.29 -3.44
CA ILE A 91 18.43 -22.02 -4.87
C ILE A 91 19.79 -22.21 -5.51
N THR A 92 19.81 -22.98 -6.60
CA THR A 92 21.00 -23.25 -7.41
C THR A 92 20.69 -22.97 -8.88
N PHE A 93 21.67 -22.45 -9.62
CA PHE A 93 21.49 -22.17 -11.04
C PHE A 93 21.52 -23.46 -11.87
N LYS A 94 20.43 -23.77 -12.57
CA LYS A 94 20.36 -24.94 -13.48
C LYS A 94 20.95 -24.57 -14.84
N GLU A 95 21.56 -25.53 -15.53
CA GLU A 95 22.07 -25.33 -16.90
C GLU A 95 20.99 -24.86 -17.88
N SER A 96 19.74 -25.23 -17.62
CA SER A 96 18.58 -24.83 -18.42
C SER A 96 18.16 -23.38 -18.24
N TYR A 97 18.69 -22.67 -17.24
CA TYR A 97 18.30 -21.29 -16.96
C TYR A 97 18.99 -20.31 -17.91
N PRO A 98 18.33 -19.19 -18.27
CA PRO A 98 18.93 -18.19 -19.14
C PRO A 98 20.14 -17.56 -18.45
N LYS A 99 21.29 -17.47 -19.13
CA LYS A 99 22.50 -16.82 -18.59
C LYS A 99 22.46 -15.28 -18.69
N GLN A 100 21.47 -14.75 -19.39
CA GLN A 100 21.27 -13.32 -19.59
C GLN A 100 19.83 -12.96 -19.23
N PHE A 101 19.67 -11.95 -18.39
CA PHE A 101 18.39 -11.43 -17.94
C PHE A 101 18.30 -9.96 -18.33
N TYR A 102 17.28 -9.60 -19.12
CA TYR A 102 17.00 -8.20 -19.47
C TYR A 102 18.20 -7.42 -20.04
N GLY A 103 19.08 -8.10 -20.76
CA GLY A 103 20.30 -7.52 -21.32
C GLY A 103 21.55 -7.69 -20.45
N PHE A 104 21.41 -8.05 -19.18
CA PHE A 104 22.52 -8.25 -18.25
C PHE A 104 22.98 -9.70 -18.22
N GLN A 105 24.29 -9.91 -18.37
CA GLN A 105 24.89 -11.23 -18.27
C GLN A 105 25.22 -11.57 -16.81
N ILE A 106 24.79 -12.75 -16.36
CA ILE A 106 25.15 -13.25 -15.04
C ILE A 106 26.51 -13.93 -15.11
N MET A 107 27.43 -13.54 -14.23
CA MET A 107 28.77 -14.12 -14.17
C MET A 107 28.71 -15.58 -13.72
N GLN A 108 29.60 -16.42 -14.28
CA GLN A 108 29.67 -17.84 -13.92
C GLN A 108 29.90 -18.04 -12.41
N SER A 109 30.74 -17.21 -11.80
CA SER A 109 31.00 -17.25 -10.35
C SER A 109 29.77 -16.99 -9.48
N LEU A 110 28.74 -16.32 -9.99
CA LEU A 110 27.45 -16.14 -9.30
C LEU A 110 26.54 -17.35 -9.55
N MET A 111 26.53 -17.88 -10.78
CA MET A 111 25.76 -19.08 -11.12
C MET A 111 26.25 -20.34 -10.38
N ASP A 112 27.53 -20.41 -10.05
CA ASP A 112 28.14 -21.53 -9.32
C ASP A 112 27.81 -21.53 -7.80
N GLN A 113 27.19 -20.46 -7.28
CA GLN A 113 26.83 -20.34 -5.87
C GLN A 113 25.55 -21.10 -5.52
N GLN A 114 25.35 -21.29 -4.22
CA GLN A 114 24.08 -21.75 -3.64
C GLN A 114 23.55 -20.68 -2.70
N TYR A 115 22.30 -20.31 -2.86
CA TYR A 115 21.66 -19.27 -2.07
C TYR A 115 20.68 -19.88 -1.08
N ASP A 116 20.84 -19.56 0.20
CA ASP A 116 19.90 -19.94 1.26
C ASP A 116 18.67 -19.02 1.25
N ALA A 117 17.85 -19.17 0.20
CA ALA A 117 16.76 -18.26 -0.11
C ALA A 117 15.61 -18.97 -0.81
N ASP A 118 14.45 -18.32 -0.81
CA ASP A 118 13.28 -18.71 -1.57
C ASP A 118 13.11 -17.84 -2.83
N LEU A 119 13.72 -16.65 -2.86
CA LEU A 119 13.87 -15.78 -4.00
C LEU A 119 15.27 -15.16 -4.01
N VAL A 120 15.99 -15.27 -5.12
CA VAL A 120 17.25 -14.54 -5.35
C VAL A 120 16.98 -13.36 -6.28
N ILE A 121 17.34 -12.16 -5.84
CA ILE A 121 17.21 -10.95 -6.66
C ILE A 121 18.62 -10.50 -7.03
N PHE A 122 18.93 -10.59 -8.31
CA PHE A 122 20.17 -10.02 -8.84
C PHE A 122 20.02 -8.51 -8.99
N VAL A 123 20.92 -7.75 -8.37
CA VAL A 123 20.86 -6.29 -8.31
C VAL A 123 21.90 -5.69 -9.26
N ASN A 124 21.41 -4.93 -10.23
CA ASN A 124 22.20 -4.05 -11.07
C ASN A 124 22.11 -2.60 -10.56
N ILE A 125 23.21 -1.88 -10.61
CA ILE A 125 23.24 -0.43 -10.41
C ILE A 125 23.75 0.19 -11.72
N GLU A 126 22.98 1.12 -12.27
CA GLU A 126 23.35 1.81 -13.51
C GLU A 126 23.16 3.31 -13.40
N ASN A 127 23.87 4.05 -14.27
CA ASN A 127 23.70 5.48 -14.44
C ASN A 127 23.19 5.74 -15.86
N SER A 128 21.86 5.73 -16.01
CA SER A 128 21.19 5.80 -17.31
C SER A 128 20.37 7.08 -17.40
N THR A 129 20.39 7.73 -18.57
CA THR A 129 19.53 8.91 -18.80
C THR A 129 18.07 8.53 -19.05
N LYS A 130 17.78 7.25 -19.31
CA LYS A 130 16.42 6.72 -19.47
C LYS A 130 15.60 6.95 -18.19
N PHE A 131 14.39 7.48 -18.34
CA PHE A 131 13.56 7.93 -17.22
C PHE A 131 12.91 6.77 -16.47
N TYR A 132 13.59 6.27 -15.44
CA TYR A 132 13.08 5.34 -14.43
C TYR A 132 13.97 5.44 -13.19
N LYS A 133 13.42 5.10 -12.03
CA LYS A 133 14.15 5.05 -10.76
C LYS A 133 14.69 3.64 -10.51
N ALA A 134 13.81 2.66 -10.61
CA ALA A 134 14.13 1.25 -10.48
C ALA A 134 13.18 0.44 -11.38
N TYR A 135 13.52 -0.83 -11.58
CA TYR A 135 12.59 -1.85 -12.05
C TYR A 135 13.00 -3.20 -11.47
N CYS A 136 12.04 -4.12 -11.30
CA CYS A 136 12.35 -5.52 -11.02
C CYS A 136 11.34 -6.46 -11.68
N GLY A 137 11.83 -7.61 -12.14
CA GLY A 137 10.98 -8.60 -12.80
C GLY A 137 11.47 -10.03 -12.61
N PRO A 138 10.55 -11.01 -12.65
CA PRO A 138 10.88 -12.42 -12.51
C PRO A 138 11.61 -12.93 -13.75
N THR A 139 12.68 -13.71 -13.53
CA THR A 139 13.52 -14.25 -14.62
C THR A 139 13.49 -15.77 -14.69
N VAL A 140 13.36 -16.43 -13.54
CA VAL A 140 13.25 -17.88 -13.42
C VAL A 140 12.18 -18.24 -12.41
N TYR A 141 11.43 -19.30 -12.71
CA TYR A 141 10.41 -19.86 -11.84
C TYR A 141 10.70 -21.31 -11.48
N ASP A 142 10.13 -21.73 -10.36
CA ASP A 142 10.07 -23.13 -9.98
C ASP A 142 8.96 -23.83 -10.77
N GLU A 143 9.25 -24.99 -11.36
CA GLU A 143 8.33 -25.67 -12.28
C GLU A 143 7.16 -26.36 -11.55
N LEU A 144 7.28 -26.60 -10.24
CA LEU A 144 6.24 -27.24 -9.44
C LEU A 144 5.27 -26.23 -8.84
N SER A 145 5.79 -25.14 -8.26
CA SER A 145 4.96 -24.09 -7.65
C SER A 145 4.59 -22.97 -8.63
N LEU A 146 5.25 -22.91 -9.79
CA LEU A 146 5.21 -21.82 -10.79
C LEU A 146 5.74 -20.46 -10.27
N ARG A 147 6.08 -20.37 -8.98
CA ARG A 147 6.50 -19.14 -8.33
C ARG A 147 7.87 -18.66 -8.86
N PRO A 148 8.08 -17.35 -9.01
CA PRO A 148 9.42 -16.80 -9.23
C PRO A 148 10.41 -17.21 -8.14
N ILE A 149 11.58 -17.69 -8.54
CA ILE A 149 12.70 -18.03 -7.65
C ILE A 149 13.96 -17.23 -7.95
N ILE A 150 14.07 -16.66 -9.16
CA ILE A 150 15.10 -15.67 -9.49
C ILE A 150 14.40 -14.48 -10.14
N ALA A 151 14.78 -13.28 -9.70
CA ALA A 151 14.40 -12.01 -10.31
C ALA A 151 15.64 -11.16 -10.58
N LEU A 152 15.50 -10.14 -11.42
CA LEU A 152 16.52 -9.11 -11.63
C LEU A 152 15.92 -7.75 -11.33
N MET A 153 16.63 -7.00 -10.50
CA MET A 153 16.36 -5.60 -10.20
C MET A 153 17.46 -4.73 -10.80
N SER A 154 17.09 -3.58 -11.34
CA SER A 154 18.05 -2.52 -11.65
C SER A 154 17.67 -1.22 -10.97
N TRP A 155 18.66 -0.52 -10.43
CA TRP A 155 18.52 0.83 -9.88
C TRP A 155 19.25 1.85 -10.74
N ASN A 156 18.56 2.91 -11.12
CA ASN A 156 19.12 4.01 -11.89
C ASN A 156 19.51 5.16 -10.95
N ILE A 157 20.82 5.32 -10.76
CA ILE A 157 21.36 6.33 -9.86
C ILE A 157 21.19 7.76 -10.39
N ASN A 158 20.88 7.93 -11.68
CA ASN A 158 20.57 9.24 -12.25
C ASN A 158 19.27 9.84 -11.70
N TYR A 159 18.34 8.98 -11.25
CA TYR A 159 17.04 9.39 -10.68
C TYR A 159 16.85 8.95 -9.22
N THR A 160 17.91 8.41 -8.61
CA THR A 160 17.91 8.03 -7.19
C THR A 160 18.60 9.12 -6.39
N LYS A 161 17.84 9.81 -5.54
CA LYS A 161 18.43 10.73 -4.54
C LYS A 161 18.83 9.93 -3.31
N ILE A 162 20.04 10.19 -2.81
CA ILE A 162 20.51 9.69 -1.51
C ILE A 162 20.52 10.83 -0.53
N ASP A 163 19.69 10.72 0.50
CA ASP A 163 19.72 11.59 1.66
C ASP A 163 19.23 10.79 2.87
N LYS A 164 20.16 10.42 3.76
CA LYS A 164 19.86 9.67 4.98
C LYS A 164 19.34 10.55 6.12
N THR A 165 19.09 11.83 5.87
CA THR A 165 18.50 12.77 6.84
C THR A 165 17.08 13.18 6.43
N ASN A 166 16.78 13.13 5.13
CA ASN A 166 15.46 13.44 4.60
C ASN A 166 14.55 12.20 4.60
N LYS A 167 13.55 12.22 5.50
CA LYS A 167 12.54 11.18 5.68
C LYS A 167 11.77 10.85 4.40
N ILE A 168 11.40 11.86 3.62
CA ILE A 168 10.62 11.66 2.40
C ILE A 168 11.44 10.96 1.32
N ILE A 169 12.73 11.29 1.19
CA ILE A 169 13.62 10.62 0.23
C ILE A 169 13.82 9.16 0.63
N TYR A 170 14.04 8.90 1.92
CA TYR A 170 14.22 7.54 2.44
C TYR A 170 12.96 6.69 2.24
N GLU A 171 11.80 7.17 2.68
CA GLU A 171 10.50 6.49 2.53
C GLU A 171 10.21 6.23 1.05
N SER A 172 10.38 7.23 0.18
CA SER A 172 10.19 7.07 -1.27
C SER A 172 11.08 5.99 -1.88
N ASN A 173 12.35 5.87 -1.45
CA ASN A 173 13.26 4.82 -1.94
C ASN A 173 12.87 3.43 -1.42
N LEU A 174 12.40 3.36 -0.18
CA LEU A 174 11.92 2.12 0.44
C LEU A 174 10.64 1.61 -0.25
N GLU A 175 9.67 2.50 -0.48
CA GLU A 175 8.43 2.20 -1.21
C GLU A 175 8.71 1.77 -2.64
N SER A 176 9.62 2.44 -3.36
CA SER A 176 10.04 1.99 -4.69
C SER A 176 10.59 0.56 -4.64
N ALA A 177 11.45 0.25 -3.67
CA ALA A 177 12.01 -1.09 -3.56
C ALA A 177 10.94 -2.15 -3.24
N ILE A 178 9.96 -1.86 -2.37
CA ILE A 178 8.84 -2.78 -2.11
C ILE A 178 8.01 -3.00 -3.38
N HIS A 179 7.64 -1.92 -4.09
CA HIS A 179 6.90 -1.96 -5.34
C HIS A 179 7.58 -2.86 -6.37
N GLU A 180 8.87 -2.62 -6.62
CA GLU A 180 9.62 -3.40 -7.62
C GLU A 180 9.75 -4.88 -7.21
N ILE A 181 10.01 -5.15 -5.93
CA ILE A 181 10.12 -6.54 -5.47
C ILE A 181 8.77 -7.25 -5.60
N ILE A 182 7.63 -6.58 -5.44
CA ILE A 182 6.30 -7.16 -5.71
C ILE A 182 6.17 -7.63 -7.17
N HIS A 183 6.69 -6.88 -8.14
CA HIS A 183 6.79 -7.38 -9.52
C HIS A 183 7.69 -8.62 -9.61
N GLY A 184 8.86 -8.59 -8.95
CA GLY A 184 9.76 -9.75 -8.83
C GLY A 184 9.12 -10.99 -8.18
N LEU A 185 8.14 -10.79 -7.31
CA LEU A 185 7.35 -11.86 -6.67
C LEU A 185 6.30 -12.47 -7.60
N GLY A 186 6.04 -11.88 -8.77
CA GLY A 186 5.15 -12.43 -9.79
C GLY A 186 3.85 -11.67 -9.99
N ILE A 187 3.71 -10.46 -9.44
CA ILE A 187 2.61 -9.54 -9.82
C ILE A 187 3.00 -8.85 -11.13
N THR A 188 2.71 -9.50 -12.24
CA THR A 188 3.02 -9.01 -13.59
C THR A 188 2.12 -9.70 -14.60
N TYR A 189 1.82 -9.02 -15.71
CA TYR A 189 0.86 -9.49 -16.71
C TYR A 189 1.10 -10.93 -17.20
N ASP A 190 2.37 -11.32 -17.39
CA ASP A 190 2.72 -12.66 -17.87
C ASP A 190 2.31 -13.79 -16.90
N TYR A 191 2.11 -13.45 -15.63
CA TYR A 191 1.73 -14.39 -14.58
C TYR A 191 0.23 -14.47 -14.32
N PHE A 192 -0.59 -13.53 -14.81
CA PHE A 192 -2.01 -13.49 -14.45
C PHE A 192 -2.72 -14.80 -14.76
N SER A 193 -2.46 -15.41 -15.92
CA SER A 193 -3.03 -16.72 -16.29
C SER A 193 -2.55 -17.91 -15.46
N LYS A 194 -1.52 -17.71 -14.63
CA LYS A 194 -0.80 -18.74 -13.87
C LYS A 194 -1.13 -18.75 -12.40
N TYR A 195 -1.92 -17.79 -11.93
CA TYR A 195 -2.43 -17.79 -10.58
C TYR A 195 -3.40 -18.95 -10.34
N TYR A 196 -3.33 -19.52 -9.15
CA TYR A 196 -4.10 -20.71 -8.78
C TYR A 196 -4.49 -20.68 -7.31
N ASP A 197 -5.46 -21.50 -6.94
CA ASP A 197 -5.85 -21.68 -5.55
C ASP A 197 -4.80 -22.52 -4.80
N SER A 198 -4.08 -21.89 -3.88
CA SER A 198 -2.96 -22.50 -3.13
C SER A 198 -3.34 -23.70 -2.26
N VAL A 199 -4.64 -23.88 -1.98
CA VAL A 199 -5.17 -25.04 -1.25
C VAL A 199 -5.36 -26.22 -2.19
N THR A 200 -5.98 -26.01 -3.35
CA THR A 200 -6.35 -27.10 -4.26
C THR A 200 -5.30 -27.40 -5.32
N GLY A 201 -4.36 -26.47 -5.56
CA GLY A 201 -3.41 -26.53 -6.67
C GLY A 201 -4.09 -26.44 -8.04
N LYS A 202 -5.34 -25.97 -8.10
CA LYS A 202 -6.10 -25.82 -9.34
C LYS A 202 -6.18 -24.36 -9.73
N ASN A 203 -6.21 -24.11 -11.04
CA ASN A 203 -6.58 -22.81 -11.57
C ASN A 203 -7.97 -22.41 -11.04
N TYR A 204 -8.21 -21.11 -10.90
CA TYR A 204 -9.52 -20.61 -10.54
C TYR A 204 -10.55 -20.96 -11.63
N GLU A 205 -11.83 -21.11 -11.23
CA GLU A 205 -12.91 -21.52 -12.14
C GLU A 205 -13.16 -20.50 -13.26
N ASN A 206 -13.01 -19.22 -12.92
CA ASN A 206 -13.07 -18.10 -13.86
C ASN A 206 -11.66 -17.75 -14.35
N PRO A 207 -11.52 -17.18 -15.56
CA PRO A 207 -10.23 -16.67 -15.98
C PRO A 207 -9.75 -15.63 -14.96
N ASN A 208 -8.47 -15.72 -14.60
CA ASN A 208 -7.85 -14.82 -13.63
C ASN A 208 -7.87 -13.37 -14.08
N PHE A 209 -7.96 -13.15 -15.39
CA PHE A 209 -8.11 -11.84 -16.01
C PHE A 209 -8.85 -11.96 -17.34
N TYR A 210 -9.41 -10.86 -17.81
CA TYR A 210 -10.00 -10.75 -19.14
C TYR A 210 -9.67 -9.38 -19.75
N LYS A 211 -9.84 -9.25 -21.07
CA LYS A 211 -9.72 -7.97 -21.77
C LYS A 211 -11.07 -7.54 -22.32
N GLN A 212 -11.42 -6.27 -22.11
CA GLN A 212 -12.62 -5.65 -22.65
C GLN A 212 -12.25 -4.26 -23.18
N ASN A 213 -12.58 -3.96 -24.44
CA ASN A 213 -12.22 -2.70 -25.10
C ASN A 213 -10.72 -2.35 -24.99
N ASN A 214 -9.86 -3.37 -25.13
CA ASN A 214 -8.39 -3.26 -25.00
C ASN A 214 -7.88 -2.91 -23.58
N ILE A 215 -8.76 -2.87 -22.58
CA ILE A 215 -8.42 -2.69 -21.16
C ILE A 215 -8.36 -4.07 -20.49
N THR A 216 -7.34 -4.29 -19.67
CA THR A 216 -7.18 -5.53 -18.89
C THR A 216 -7.87 -5.40 -17.55
N TYR A 217 -8.64 -6.42 -17.18
CA TYR A 217 -9.31 -6.53 -15.89
C TYR A 217 -8.84 -7.78 -15.18
N LEU A 218 -8.35 -7.61 -13.95
CA LEU A 218 -7.93 -8.71 -13.09
C LEU A 218 -9.12 -9.18 -12.26
N SER A 219 -9.44 -10.46 -12.31
CA SER A 219 -10.66 -11.07 -11.79
C SER A 219 -10.39 -12.22 -10.82
N THR A 220 -9.26 -12.18 -10.13
CA THR A 220 -8.92 -13.18 -9.11
C THR A 220 -9.82 -13.05 -7.87
N PRO A 221 -10.14 -14.16 -7.19
CA PRO A 221 -11.33 -14.17 -6.35
C PRO A 221 -11.18 -13.43 -5.02
N ARG A 222 -10.03 -13.45 -4.33
CA ARG A 222 -9.89 -12.67 -3.08
C ARG A 222 -9.86 -11.17 -3.36
N LEU A 223 -9.17 -10.77 -4.43
CA LEU A 223 -9.10 -9.39 -4.88
C LEU A 223 -10.50 -8.84 -5.19
N ILE A 224 -11.29 -9.56 -5.97
CA ILE A 224 -12.65 -9.11 -6.35
C ILE A 224 -13.60 -9.12 -5.17
N ASN A 225 -13.56 -10.11 -4.30
CA ASN A 225 -14.44 -10.14 -3.13
C ASN A 225 -14.14 -8.96 -2.19
N PHE A 226 -12.87 -8.64 -2.00
CA PHE A 226 -12.47 -7.44 -1.26
C PHE A 226 -12.92 -6.16 -1.98
N ALA A 227 -12.68 -6.05 -3.29
CA ALA A 227 -13.06 -4.88 -4.07
C ALA A 227 -14.56 -4.59 -4.04
N ARG A 228 -15.41 -5.62 -4.15
CA ARG A 228 -16.88 -5.49 -4.08
C ARG A 228 -17.32 -4.83 -2.78
N ILE A 229 -16.74 -5.26 -1.66
CA ILE A 229 -17.03 -4.69 -0.33
C ILE A 229 -16.44 -3.28 -0.23
N TYR A 230 -15.18 -3.10 -0.62
CA TYR A 230 -14.48 -1.81 -0.52
C TYR A 230 -15.20 -0.70 -1.29
N PHE A 231 -15.58 -0.95 -2.54
CA PHE A 231 -16.28 0.02 -3.37
C PHE A 231 -17.79 0.05 -3.11
N ASN A 232 -18.36 -0.91 -2.38
CA ASN A 232 -19.81 -1.15 -2.30
C ASN A 232 -20.44 -1.42 -3.69
N CYS A 233 -19.80 -2.31 -4.47
CA CYS A 233 -20.24 -2.70 -5.80
C CYS A 233 -20.28 -4.23 -5.93
N SER A 234 -21.41 -4.86 -5.60
CA SER A 234 -21.55 -6.34 -5.62
C SER A 234 -21.36 -6.98 -7.00
N ASN A 235 -21.71 -6.27 -8.07
CA ASN A 235 -21.64 -6.79 -9.45
C ASN A 235 -20.25 -6.65 -10.09
N LEU A 236 -19.25 -6.13 -9.38
CA LEU A 236 -17.91 -5.95 -9.92
C LEU A 236 -17.32 -7.30 -10.36
N LYS A 237 -16.83 -7.38 -11.59
CA LYS A 237 -16.28 -8.63 -12.18
C LYS A 237 -14.75 -8.65 -12.24
N GLY A 238 -14.13 -7.48 -12.20
CA GLY A 238 -12.71 -7.31 -12.43
C GLY A 238 -12.26 -5.94 -11.93
N ILE A 239 -11.04 -5.84 -11.42
CA ILE A 239 -10.37 -4.56 -11.17
C ILE A 239 -9.61 -4.19 -12.43
N GLN A 240 -9.80 -2.96 -12.91
CA GLN A 240 -9.06 -2.45 -14.05
C GLN A 240 -7.56 -2.35 -13.72
N MET A 241 -6.74 -2.83 -14.65
CA MET A 241 -5.31 -2.56 -14.68
C MET A 241 -5.04 -1.30 -15.49
N GLU A 242 -3.96 -0.61 -15.16
CA GLU A 242 -3.52 0.63 -15.82
C GLU A 242 -3.47 0.47 -17.34
N ASP A 243 -4.07 1.42 -18.06
CA ASP A 243 -4.14 1.44 -19.52
C ASP A 243 -3.33 2.59 -20.16
N ASN A 244 -2.76 3.49 -19.36
CA ASN A 244 -1.89 4.59 -19.79
C ASN A 244 -0.40 4.34 -19.46
N GLY A 245 0.46 5.35 -19.68
CA GLY A 245 1.90 5.31 -19.38
C GLY A 245 2.77 4.53 -20.38
N GLY A 246 2.19 3.60 -21.12
CA GLY A 246 2.85 2.84 -22.19
C GLY A 246 3.50 1.53 -21.73
N PRO A 247 4.30 0.88 -22.60
CA PRO A 247 4.91 -0.43 -22.32
C PRO A 247 5.81 -0.40 -21.08
N GLY A 248 5.49 -1.24 -20.08
CA GLY A 248 6.17 -1.29 -18.78
C GLY A 248 5.34 -0.66 -17.65
N THR A 249 4.34 0.15 -17.99
CA THR A 249 3.35 0.66 -17.03
C THR A 249 1.99 0.01 -17.24
N SER A 250 1.46 0.05 -18.46
CA SER A 250 0.15 -0.52 -18.78
C SER A 250 0.12 -2.05 -18.61
N ASP A 251 -0.96 -2.61 -18.06
CA ASP A 251 -1.14 -4.03 -17.71
C ASP A 251 -0.31 -4.57 -16.52
N PHE A 252 0.61 -3.77 -15.93
CA PHE A 252 1.45 -4.21 -14.79
C PHE A 252 0.97 -3.65 -13.44
N HIS A 253 0.22 -2.55 -13.47
CA HIS A 253 -0.16 -1.79 -12.29
C HIS A 253 -1.67 -1.71 -12.12
N PHE A 254 -2.14 -1.45 -10.90
CA PHE A 254 -3.52 -1.07 -10.70
C PHE A 254 -3.81 0.29 -11.34
N GLU A 255 -5.05 0.44 -11.82
CA GLU A 255 -5.55 1.68 -12.40
C GLU A 255 -5.44 2.86 -11.42
N ARG A 256 -4.68 3.89 -11.81
CA ARG A 256 -4.45 5.10 -11.01
C ARG A 256 -5.75 5.78 -10.62
N LEU A 257 -6.76 5.80 -11.47
CA LEU A 257 -8.04 6.45 -11.16
C LEU A 257 -8.85 5.69 -10.11
N LEU A 258 -8.68 4.37 -10.03
CA LEU A 258 -9.40 3.53 -9.08
C LEU A 258 -8.73 3.49 -7.71
N LEU A 259 -7.40 3.45 -7.65
CA LEU A 259 -6.65 3.23 -6.41
C LEU A 259 -5.68 4.35 -6.03
N TYR A 260 -5.56 5.41 -6.83
CA TYR A 260 -4.81 6.63 -6.56
C TYR A 260 -3.38 6.42 -6.06
N ASN A 261 -3.18 6.46 -4.75
CA ASN A 261 -1.89 6.38 -4.07
C ASN A 261 -1.57 4.97 -3.53
N GLU A 262 -2.28 3.94 -3.98
CA GLU A 262 -1.90 2.56 -3.72
C GLU A 262 -0.51 2.27 -4.32
N LEU A 263 0.32 1.54 -3.56
CA LEU A 263 1.71 1.30 -3.87
C LEU A 263 1.91 0.73 -5.28
N MET A 264 1.04 -0.15 -5.74
CA MET A 264 1.15 -0.85 -7.02
C MET A 264 0.46 -0.12 -8.18
N THR A 265 0.25 1.20 -8.05
CA THR A 265 -0.07 2.08 -9.19
C THR A 265 1.20 2.49 -9.95
N GLY A 266 1.08 2.88 -11.22
CA GLY A 266 2.20 2.94 -12.16
C GLY A 266 3.24 4.07 -12.01
N SER A 267 3.17 4.88 -10.95
CA SER A 267 4.15 5.94 -10.68
C SER A 267 4.14 6.37 -9.22
N GLN A 268 5.22 6.97 -8.73
CA GLN A 268 5.19 7.59 -7.39
C GLN A 268 4.44 8.93 -7.43
N LEU A 269 3.66 9.19 -6.39
CA LEU A 269 2.99 10.47 -6.16
C LEU A 269 3.68 11.26 -5.05
N THR A 270 3.60 12.58 -5.12
CA THR A 270 3.88 13.41 -3.93
C THR A 270 2.73 13.21 -2.96
N GLY A 271 3.03 12.75 -1.74
CA GLY A 271 2.03 12.39 -0.74
C GLY A 271 2.39 11.08 -0.06
N ASN A 272 1.41 10.46 0.58
CA ASN A 272 1.59 9.13 1.15
C ASN A 272 1.30 8.08 0.07
N LEU A 273 2.22 7.14 -0.16
CA LEU A 273 1.88 5.88 -0.81
C LEU A 273 1.32 4.91 0.24
N LEU A 274 0.36 4.08 -0.16
CA LEU A 274 -0.36 3.17 0.74
C LEU A 274 -0.19 1.72 0.30
N ILE A 275 0.15 0.83 1.23
CA ILE A 275 0.13 -0.62 0.99
C ILE A 275 -1.19 -1.17 1.54
N THR A 276 -2.16 -1.32 0.64
CA THR A 276 -3.54 -1.67 1.03
C THR A 276 -3.82 -3.16 0.89
N ASP A 277 -5.00 -3.59 1.35
CA ASP A 277 -5.49 -4.94 1.13
C ASP A 277 -5.56 -5.32 -0.36
N PHE A 278 -5.66 -4.38 -1.31
CA PHE A 278 -5.64 -4.72 -2.74
C PHE A 278 -4.37 -5.50 -3.14
N THR A 279 -3.19 -4.98 -2.75
CA THR A 279 -1.91 -5.64 -3.00
C THR A 279 -1.81 -6.98 -2.26
N PHE A 280 -2.23 -7.02 -0.99
CA PHE A 280 -2.18 -8.22 -0.17
C PHE A 280 -3.12 -9.33 -0.68
N GLN A 281 -4.37 -9.00 -1.05
CA GLN A 281 -5.29 -9.98 -1.64
C GLN A 281 -4.76 -10.51 -2.97
N LEU A 282 -4.16 -9.65 -3.80
CA LEU A 282 -3.55 -10.10 -5.05
C LEU A 282 -2.34 -11.02 -4.81
N LEU A 283 -1.47 -10.70 -3.86
CA LEU A 283 -0.35 -11.57 -3.47
C LEU A 283 -0.82 -12.96 -3.04
N GLN A 284 -1.92 -13.05 -2.28
CA GLN A 284 -2.51 -14.35 -1.92
C GLN A 284 -3.13 -15.06 -3.11
N ASP A 285 -3.80 -14.32 -3.98
CA ASP A 285 -4.43 -14.88 -5.17
C ASP A 285 -3.44 -15.44 -6.18
N THR A 286 -2.18 -15.01 -6.16
CA THR A 286 -1.13 -15.65 -6.97
C THR A 286 -1.04 -17.16 -6.77
N GLY A 287 -1.43 -17.65 -5.59
CA GLY A 287 -1.24 -19.04 -5.17
C GLY A 287 0.16 -19.31 -4.61
N PHE A 288 1.08 -18.36 -4.78
CA PHE A 288 2.49 -18.49 -4.39
C PHE A 288 2.72 -18.15 -2.93
N TYR A 289 1.91 -17.24 -2.38
CA TYR A 289 2.09 -16.67 -1.05
C TYR A 289 0.83 -16.78 -0.20
N ARG A 290 1.01 -16.82 1.13
CA ARG A 290 -0.04 -16.53 2.12
C ARG A 290 0.43 -15.42 3.04
N ILE A 291 -0.54 -14.76 3.67
CA ILE A 291 -0.25 -13.64 4.56
C ILE A 291 -0.31 -14.08 6.02
N SER A 292 0.74 -13.75 6.74
CA SER A 292 0.87 -13.91 8.19
C SER A 292 0.23 -12.72 8.94
N ASP A 293 0.73 -12.35 10.11
CA ASP A 293 0.24 -11.20 10.89
C ASP A 293 0.54 -9.87 10.18
N TYR A 294 -0.52 -9.23 9.67
CA TYR A 294 -0.46 -7.99 8.90
C TYR A 294 -1.51 -6.97 9.31
N LYS A 295 -1.24 -5.71 9.00
CA LYS A 295 -2.13 -4.58 9.24
C LYS A 295 -2.00 -3.57 8.09
N PRO A 296 -2.76 -3.72 7.00
CA PRO A 296 -2.60 -2.92 5.79
C PRO A 296 -3.06 -1.47 6.00
N ASP A 297 -2.53 -0.57 5.18
CA ASP A 297 -2.97 0.83 5.14
C ASP A 297 -4.44 0.93 4.71
N GLN A 298 -5.11 1.96 5.22
CA GLN A 298 -6.51 2.23 4.93
C GLN A 298 -6.61 3.41 3.97
N SER A 299 -7.23 3.19 2.81
CA SER A 299 -7.57 4.26 1.87
C SER A 299 -9.05 4.66 1.99
N GLN A 300 -9.33 5.94 1.75
CA GLN A 300 -10.69 6.46 1.57
C GLN A 300 -11.07 6.54 0.09
N TRP A 301 -10.09 6.52 -0.81
CA TRP A 301 -10.30 6.78 -2.22
C TRP A 301 -11.26 5.74 -2.83
N GLY A 302 -12.41 6.20 -3.32
CA GLY A 302 -13.44 5.34 -3.91
C GLY A 302 -14.21 4.46 -2.91
N ARG A 303 -13.91 4.51 -1.61
CA ARG A 303 -14.53 3.64 -0.62
C ARG A 303 -16.03 3.92 -0.50
N ASN A 304 -16.85 2.87 -0.57
CA ASN A 304 -18.31 2.91 -0.50
C ASN A 304 -18.99 3.81 -1.56
N LYS A 305 -18.35 4.06 -2.70
CA LYS A 305 -18.89 4.96 -3.74
C LYS A 305 -19.82 4.29 -4.76
N GLY A 306 -20.01 2.98 -4.66
CA GLY A 306 -20.87 2.21 -5.55
C GLY A 306 -20.21 1.86 -6.89
N CYS A 307 -20.93 1.07 -7.71
CA CYS A 307 -20.45 0.68 -9.03
C CYS A 307 -20.22 1.87 -9.97
N GLU A 308 -20.94 2.99 -9.78
CA GLU A 308 -20.75 4.19 -10.60
C GLU A 308 -19.31 4.73 -10.50
N PHE A 309 -18.69 4.66 -9.32
CA PHE A 309 -17.30 5.07 -9.17
C PHE A 309 -16.35 4.19 -9.97
N VAL A 310 -16.57 2.87 -9.98
CA VAL A 310 -15.67 1.92 -10.65
C VAL A 310 -15.87 1.91 -12.16
N GLU A 311 -17.09 2.15 -12.64
CA GLU A 311 -17.43 2.09 -14.07
C GLU A 311 -17.29 3.44 -14.77
N ASN A 312 -17.47 4.55 -14.05
CA ASN A 312 -17.58 5.89 -14.63
C ASN A 312 -16.81 6.98 -13.87
N TYR A 313 -15.95 6.61 -12.89
CA TYR A 313 -15.15 7.46 -12.00
C TYR A 313 -15.30 8.97 -12.24
N CYS A 314 -14.55 9.58 -13.17
CA CYS A 314 -14.54 11.04 -13.31
C CYS A 314 -15.52 11.62 -14.34
N ASN A 315 -16.37 10.81 -14.97
CA ASN A 315 -17.20 11.25 -16.10
C ASN A 315 -18.40 12.11 -15.69
N ASN A 316 -18.93 11.92 -14.47
CA ASN A 316 -20.22 12.50 -14.05
C ASN A 316 -20.10 13.71 -13.11
N ASN A 317 -18.90 14.23 -12.86
CA ASN A 317 -18.67 15.38 -11.96
C ASN A 317 -19.16 15.21 -10.49
N ASN A 318 -19.36 13.97 -10.03
CA ASN A 318 -20.06 13.69 -8.77
C ASN A 318 -19.15 13.22 -7.61
N PHE A 319 -17.84 13.02 -7.84
CA PHE A 319 -16.94 12.45 -6.84
C PHE A 319 -15.91 13.46 -6.38
N THR A 320 -15.79 13.59 -5.06
CA THR A 320 -14.87 14.50 -4.36
C THR A 320 -13.40 14.15 -4.54
N GLU A 321 -13.12 12.91 -4.92
CA GLU A 321 -11.82 12.36 -5.28
C GLU A 321 -11.21 13.12 -6.49
N PHE A 322 -12.07 13.53 -7.42
CA PHE A 322 -11.67 14.25 -8.62
C PHE A 322 -11.97 15.74 -8.51
N CYS A 323 -11.28 16.51 -9.34
CA CYS A 323 -11.54 17.93 -9.50
C CYS A 323 -11.87 18.20 -10.96
N TYR A 324 -12.78 19.15 -11.20
CA TYR A 324 -13.39 19.35 -12.54
C TYR A 324 -13.05 20.70 -13.16
N GLN A 325 -12.23 21.49 -12.46
CA GLN A 325 -11.75 22.79 -12.90
C GLN A 325 -10.23 22.83 -12.82
N LYS A 326 -9.60 22.89 -13.99
CA LYS A 326 -8.14 22.92 -14.11
C LYS A 326 -7.55 24.11 -13.37
N ASN A 327 -6.39 23.90 -12.74
CA ASN A 327 -5.61 24.89 -12.01
C ASN A 327 -6.30 25.49 -10.77
N ILE A 328 -7.35 24.85 -10.25
CA ILE A 328 -7.90 25.22 -8.94
C ILE A 328 -7.00 24.67 -7.83
N GLU A 329 -6.49 25.58 -7.02
CA GLU A 329 -5.73 25.26 -5.81
C GLU A 329 -6.67 24.88 -4.66
N SER A 330 -6.27 23.86 -3.90
CA SER A 330 -6.90 23.45 -2.64
C SER A 330 -5.91 22.70 -1.77
N CYS A 331 -6.34 22.20 -0.61
CA CYS A 331 -5.68 21.05 -0.03
C CYS A 331 -5.91 19.80 -0.90
N SER A 332 -4.96 18.84 -0.84
CA SER A 332 -5.15 17.53 -1.45
C SER A 332 -6.33 16.77 -0.83
N TYR A 333 -6.83 15.73 -1.50
CA TYR A 333 -7.96 14.93 -1.01
C TYR A 333 -7.72 14.42 0.43
N GLU A 334 -6.51 13.92 0.71
CA GLU A 334 -6.11 13.45 2.04
C GLU A 334 -5.61 14.58 2.97
N ARG A 335 -5.66 15.84 2.53
CA ARG A 335 -5.17 17.02 3.25
C ARG A 335 -3.70 16.90 3.68
N THR A 336 -2.89 16.25 2.87
CA THR A 336 -1.46 16.03 3.15
C THR A 336 -0.55 17.12 2.59
N GLY A 337 -1.08 18.03 1.77
CA GLY A 337 -0.34 19.17 1.23
C GLY A 337 -1.26 20.13 0.48
N GLN A 338 -0.73 21.32 0.18
CA GLN A 338 -1.38 22.23 -0.77
C GLN A 338 -1.18 21.68 -2.19
N SER A 339 -2.21 21.80 -3.01
CA SER A 339 -2.31 21.11 -4.28
C SER A 339 -2.94 21.95 -5.37
N ILE A 340 -2.83 21.47 -6.60
CA ILE A 340 -3.46 22.04 -7.79
C ILE A 340 -4.21 20.97 -8.58
N CYS A 341 -5.39 21.33 -9.06
CA CYS A 341 -6.20 20.46 -9.91
C CYS A 341 -5.56 20.29 -11.28
N MET A 342 -5.00 19.11 -11.55
CA MET A 342 -4.33 18.81 -12.81
C MET A 342 -4.49 17.33 -13.21
N GLN A 343 -4.36 17.11 -14.52
CA GLN A 343 -4.24 15.79 -15.13
C GLN A 343 -2.77 15.34 -15.07
N GLU A 344 -2.53 14.05 -14.92
CA GLU A 344 -1.22 13.42 -15.14
C GLU A 344 -1.31 12.34 -16.24
N ILE A 345 -0.17 11.71 -16.55
CA ILE A 345 -0.08 10.72 -17.64
C ILE A 345 -0.98 9.51 -17.37
N LEU A 346 -1.03 9.04 -16.12
CA LEU A 346 -1.79 7.84 -15.74
C LEU A 346 -3.26 8.11 -15.46
N SER A 347 -3.63 9.37 -15.25
CA SER A 347 -5.01 9.73 -14.91
C SER A 347 -5.93 9.83 -16.13
N GLY A 348 -5.47 9.40 -17.31
CA GLY A 348 -6.22 9.54 -18.57
C GLY A 348 -6.71 10.98 -18.71
N GLN A 349 -8.02 11.18 -18.93
CA GLN A 349 -8.65 12.50 -19.04
C GLN A 349 -9.05 13.14 -17.71
N CYS A 350 -8.96 12.42 -16.59
CA CYS A 350 -9.42 12.89 -15.30
C CYS A 350 -8.38 13.81 -14.65
N MET A 351 -8.86 14.74 -13.83
CA MET A 351 -8.02 15.58 -12.99
C MET A 351 -8.32 15.28 -11.52
N TYR A 352 -7.28 15.37 -10.70
CA TYR A 352 -7.39 15.35 -9.25
C TYR A 352 -6.36 16.32 -8.67
N GLN A 353 -6.41 16.50 -7.35
CA GLN A 353 -5.54 17.42 -6.64
C GLN A 353 -4.12 16.87 -6.49
N GLN A 354 -3.15 17.47 -7.19
CA GLN A 354 -1.73 17.09 -7.15
C GLN A 354 -0.96 18.02 -6.22
N ILE A 355 -0.25 17.45 -5.23
CA ILE A 355 0.48 18.21 -4.21
C ILE A 355 1.72 18.88 -4.81
N TYR A 356 1.93 20.14 -4.47
CA TYR A 356 3.21 20.81 -4.75
C TYR A 356 4.28 20.27 -3.79
N THR A 357 5.43 19.84 -4.33
CA THR A 357 6.48 19.20 -3.52
C THR A 357 7.01 20.10 -2.39
N ASP A 358 7.08 21.42 -2.60
CA ASP A 358 7.46 22.44 -1.62
C ASP A 358 6.32 22.83 -0.65
N GLN A 359 5.11 22.31 -0.87
CA GLN A 359 3.93 22.46 -0.02
C GLN A 359 3.41 21.13 0.54
N PHE A 360 4.20 20.06 0.45
CA PHE A 360 3.89 18.80 1.09
C PHE A 360 4.08 18.94 2.60
N CYS A 361 2.99 18.89 3.38
CA CYS A 361 2.99 19.24 4.79
C CYS A 361 3.87 18.32 5.64
N LYS A 362 4.14 17.08 5.20
CA LYS A 362 4.95 16.11 5.96
C LYS A 362 6.45 16.27 5.79
N ASN A 363 6.88 17.00 4.76
CA ASN A 363 8.28 17.23 4.50
C ASN A 363 8.82 18.37 5.36
N ASP A 364 9.48 18.04 6.47
CA ASP A 364 10.06 19.01 7.41
C ASP A 364 11.06 20.00 6.76
N GLN A 365 11.69 19.62 5.64
CA GLN A 365 12.58 20.51 4.87
C GLN A 365 11.84 21.71 4.25
N ASN A 366 10.53 21.59 4.01
CA ASN A 366 9.72 22.68 3.48
C ASN A 366 9.53 23.80 4.52
N GLN A 367 9.79 23.53 5.81
CA GLN A 367 9.77 24.57 6.85
C GLN A 367 10.78 25.67 6.53
N VAL A 368 12.00 25.34 6.10
CA VAL A 368 13.06 26.32 5.82
C VAL A 368 12.72 27.18 4.61
N GLN A 369 12.12 26.59 3.58
CA GLN A 369 11.74 27.31 2.36
C GLN A 369 10.61 28.30 2.64
N ASN A 370 9.64 27.91 3.48
CA ASN A 370 8.48 28.71 3.82
C ASN A 370 8.66 29.59 5.08
N GLN A 371 9.80 29.49 5.78
CA GLN A 371 10.16 30.32 6.95
C GLN A 371 10.23 31.83 6.64
N SER A 372 10.40 32.20 5.37
CA SER A 372 10.36 33.60 4.93
C SER A 372 8.94 34.18 4.88
N SER A 373 7.91 33.32 4.95
CA SER A 373 6.53 33.76 5.03
C SER A 373 6.21 34.25 6.44
N GLN A 374 5.42 35.31 6.54
CA GLN A 374 4.87 35.80 7.82
C GLN A 374 3.68 34.92 8.27
N ILE A 375 3.33 33.92 7.47
CA ILE A 375 2.30 32.93 7.75
C ILE A 375 2.83 31.92 8.77
N ILE A 376 2.05 31.66 9.80
CA ILE A 376 2.34 30.60 10.77
C ILE A 376 2.01 29.28 10.08
N THR A 377 3.03 28.48 9.80
CA THR A 377 2.91 27.17 9.14
C THR A 377 3.85 26.18 9.79
N TYR A 378 3.45 24.91 9.81
CA TYR A 378 4.20 23.80 10.37
C TYR A 378 4.34 22.66 9.37
N TYR A 379 5.57 22.19 9.16
CA TYR A 379 5.85 21.01 8.36
C TYR A 379 6.44 19.88 9.22
N GLY A 380 5.89 18.67 9.08
CA GLY A 380 6.28 17.48 9.85
C GLY A 380 5.27 16.34 9.70
N SER A 381 5.64 15.15 10.16
CA SER A 381 4.80 13.92 10.03
C SER A 381 3.39 14.04 10.64
N ASP A 382 3.20 15.01 11.54
CA ASP A 382 1.97 15.39 12.21
C ASP A 382 1.42 16.75 11.76
N SER A 383 1.60 17.05 10.47
CA SER A 383 1.04 18.21 9.81
C SER A 383 -0.03 17.85 8.78
N ILE A 384 -1.06 18.69 8.65
CA ILE A 384 -2.13 18.62 7.66
C ILE A 384 -2.36 19.98 7.00
N CYS A 385 -2.88 19.95 5.77
CA CYS A 385 -3.32 21.13 5.05
C CYS A 385 -4.73 21.55 5.50
N LEU A 386 -4.86 22.82 5.85
CA LEU A 386 -6.11 23.47 6.21
C LEU A 386 -6.45 24.59 5.24
N ASP A 387 -7.74 24.87 5.14
CA ASP A 387 -8.28 26.02 4.41
C ASP A 387 -8.09 27.28 5.28
N GLY A 388 -7.58 28.34 4.66
CA GLY A 388 -7.18 29.59 5.32
C GLY A 388 -5.71 29.63 5.76
N SER A 389 -5.37 30.68 6.48
CA SER A 389 -4.03 30.93 7.04
C SER A 389 -4.12 31.96 8.16
N ILE A 390 -3.11 31.99 9.02
CA ILE A 390 -2.98 33.00 10.07
C ILE A 390 -1.57 33.60 10.09
N SER A 391 -1.48 34.86 10.51
CA SER A 391 -0.23 35.63 10.52
C SER A 391 -0.24 36.68 11.63
N PRO A 392 0.91 37.01 12.25
CA PRO A 392 1.04 38.14 13.19
C PRO A 392 0.86 39.52 12.55
N ILE A 393 0.92 39.60 11.21
CA ILE A 393 0.68 40.82 10.43
C ILE A 393 -0.45 40.57 9.40
N GLU A 394 -0.98 41.62 8.77
CA GLU A 394 -1.98 41.52 7.70
C GLU A 394 -1.42 40.83 6.43
N SER A 395 -1.32 39.51 6.48
CA SER A 395 -0.88 38.63 5.40
C SER A 395 -1.79 37.42 5.37
N TYR A 396 -2.20 37.02 4.17
CA TYR A 396 -3.22 36.00 3.98
C TYR A 396 -2.82 35.07 2.84
N GLN A 397 -2.97 33.77 3.08
CA GLN A 397 -2.92 32.68 2.11
C GLN A 397 -4.22 31.89 2.17
N LYS A 398 -4.53 31.20 1.07
CA LYS A 398 -5.75 30.39 0.98
C LYS A 398 -5.65 29.06 1.71
N PHE A 399 -4.45 28.53 1.88
CA PHE A 399 -4.20 27.23 2.50
C PHE A 399 -2.90 27.31 3.31
N THR A 400 -2.80 26.48 4.34
CA THR A 400 -1.59 26.40 5.16
C THR A 400 -1.43 25.02 5.79
N CYS A 401 -0.20 24.64 6.12
CA CYS A 401 0.08 23.41 6.84
C CYS A 401 0.09 23.70 8.34
N GLN A 402 -0.69 22.93 9.12
CA GLN A 402 -0.76 23.07 10.58
C GLN A 402 -0.54 21.74 11.27
N LYS A 403 0.06 21.83 12.45
CA LYS A 403 0.21 20.68 13.34
C LYS A 403 -1.15 20.23 13.82
N PHE A 404 -1.35 18.92 13.94
CA PHE A 404 -2.57 18.35 14.46
C PHE A 404 -2.33 17.17 15.39
N LYS A 405 -3.35 16.83 16.17
CA LYS A 405 -3.41 15.56 16.91
C LYS A 405 -4.81 14.98 16.88
N CYS A 406 -4.88 13.66 17.04
CA CYS A 406 -6.12 12.91 17.18
C CYS A 406 -6.15 12.28 18.56
N ASP A 407 -7.29 12.35 19.24
CA ASP A 407 -7.48 11.62 20.50
C ASP A 407 -7.94 10.17 20.27
N ILE A 408 -8.12 9.43 21.36
CA ILE A 408 -8.55 8.02 21.33
C ILE A 408 -9.96 7.80 20.75
N ASN A 409 -10.76 8.86 20.62
CA ASN A 409 -12.11 8.84 20.06
C ASN A 409 -12.14 9.46 18.66
N ASN A 410 -10.98 9.57 18.00
CA ASN A 410 -10.83 10.17 16.67
C ASN A 410 -11.23 11.65 16.57
N LYS A 411 -11.21 12.38 17.70
CA LYS A 411 -11.46 13.83 17.67
C LYS A 411 -10.19 14.57 17.25
N LEU A 412 -10.33 15.39 16.22
CA LEU A 412 -9.26 16.20 15.65
C LEU A 412 -9.04 17.47 16.47
N LYS A 413 -7.77 17.78 16.74
CA LYS A 413 -7.33 19.06 17.29
C LYS A 413 -6.24 19.66 16.42
N ILE A 414 -6.33 20.97 16.18
CA ILE A 414 -5.30 21.73 15.48
C ILE A 414 -4.44 22.45 16.52
N ILE A 415 -3.14 22.47 16.30
CA ILE A 415 -2.15 23.06 17.19
C ILE A 415 -1.48 24.22 16.48
N ILE A 416 -1.52 25.39 17.08
CA ILE A 416 -0.92 26.63 16.57
C ILE A 416 -0.06 27.23 17.68
N GLY A 417 1.26 27.19 17.51
CA GLY A 417 2.18 27.48 18.60
C GLY A 417 1.92 26.53 19.78
N ASP A 418 1.60 27.09 20.94
CA ASP A 418 1.25 26.34 22.15
C ASP A 418 -0.27 26.20 22.39
N LEU A 419 -1.10 26.71 21.46
CA LEU A 419 -2.56 26.70 21.58
C LEU A 419 -3.16 25.49 20.86
N GLU A 420 -4.19 24.91 21.47
CA GLU A 420 -4.97 23.81 20.90
C GLU A 420 -6.40 24.26 20.60
N PHE A 421 -6.85 23.96 19.38
CA PHE A 421 -8.19 24.26 18.91
C PHE A 421 -8.95 22.97 18.63
N ASP A 422 -10.19 22.89 19.11
CA ASP A 422 -11.08 21.76 18.86
C ASP A 422 -11.60 21.83 17.42
N CYS A 423 -11.30 20.80 16.64
CA CYS A 423 -11.82 20.58 15.29
C CYS A 423 -12.60 19.27 15.22
N SER A 424 -13.30 18.89 16.29
CA SER A 424 -14.24 17.76 16.29
C SER A 424 -15.43 17.99 15.34
N GLN A 425 -15.68 19.23 14.94
CA GLN A 425 -16.71 19.62 13.98
C GLN A 425 -16.09 20.49 12.88
N SER A 426 -16.72 20.50 11.71
CA SER A 426 -16.33 21.38 10.61
C SER A 426 -16.70 22.84 10.93
N GLY A 427 -16.01 23.78 10.26
CA GLY A 427 -16.29 25.21 10.37
C GLY A 427 -15.09 26.04 10.84
N PRO A 428 -15.29 27.35 11.06
CA PRO A 428 -14.20 28.28 11.33
C PRO A 428 -13.60 28.08 12.74
N ILE A 429 -12.27 28.10 12.80
CA ILE A 429 -11.51 28.11 14.05
C ILE A 429 -11.53 29.54 14.62
N GLN A 430 -11.88 29.68 15.90
CA GLN A 430 -11.85 30.97 16.59
C GLN A 430 -10.41 31.33 16.96
N ILE A 431 -9.76 32.15 16.12
CA ILE A 431 -8.37 32.57 16.28
C ILE A 431 -8.28 33.74 17.29
N PRO A 432 -7.23 33.82 18.14
CA PRO A 432 -7.00 34.96 19.01
C PRO A 432 -6.88 36.29 18.24
N ASN A 433 -7.33 37.38 18.86
CA ASN A 433 -7.34 38.73 18.25
C ASN A 433 -5.96 39.27 17.85
N ASP A 434 -4.88 38.69 18.36
CA ASP A 434 -3.50 39.09 18.06
C ASP A 434 -3.02 38.58 16.68
N PHE A 435 -3.81 37.76 16.00
CA PHE A 435 -3.52 37.25 14.67
C PHE A 435 -4.51 37.75 13.64
N PHE A 436 -4.01 37.96 12.43
CA PHE A 436 -4.81 38.22 11.23
C PHE A 436 -5.07 36.91 10.49
N GLY A 437 -6.22 36.80 9.84
CA GLY A 437 -6.59 35.65 9.02
C GLY A 437 -7.69 34.79 9.62
N ASN A 438 -7.88 33.62 9.03
CA ASN A 438 -8.89 32.65 9.39
C ASN A 438 -8.38 31.24 9.07
N LEU A 439 -8.83 30.25 9.83
CA LEU A 439 -8.61 28.84 9.53
C LEU A 439 -9.94 28.11 9.63
N GLU A 440 -10.10 27.04 8.85
CA GLU A 440 -11.28 26.20 8.89
C GLU A 440 -10.93 24.75 9.23
N CYS A 441 -11.68 24.18 10.17
CA CYS A 441 -11.67 22.76 10.45
C CYS A 441 -12.18 21.98 9.22
N PRO A 442 -11.57 20.83 8.89
CA PRO A 442 -11.99 20.00 7.75
C PRO A 442 -13.48 19.65 7.77
N ASN A 443 -14.08 19.50 6.58
CA ASN A 443 -15.50 19.12 6.44
C ASN A 443 -15.85 17.77 7.08
N ASN A 444 -14.90 16.83 7.15
CA ASN A 444 -15.07 15.55 7.83
C ASN A 444 -13.84 15.27 8.71
N PRO A 445 -13.78 15.85 9.92
CA PRO A 445 -12.58 15.81 10.75
C PRO A 445 -12.32 14.43 11.37
N GLU A 446 -13.37 13.64 11.64
CA GLU A 446 -13.23 12.27 12.15
C GLU A 446 -12.48 11.38 11.14
N ASN A 447 -12.81 11.52 9.85
CA ASN A 447 -12.15 10.81 8.76
C ASN A 447 -10.65 11.11 8.68
N VAL A 448 -10.22 12.34 8.98
CA VAL A 448 -8.78 12.69 9.03
C VAL A 448 -8.05 11.84 10.06
N CYS A 449 -8.69 11.54 11.20
CA CYS A 449 -8.10 10.73 12.26
C CYS A 449 -8.21 9.21 12.02
N LEU A 450 -9.36 8.76 11.52
CA LEU A 450 -9.64 7.35 11.26
C LEU A 450 -8.70 6.74 10.22
N PHE A 451 -8.52 7.43 9.09
CA PHE A 451 -7.80 6.90 7.92
C PHE A 451 -6.36 7.40 7.81
N ARG A 452 -5.84 8.01 8.88
CA ARG A 452 -4.43 8.38 8.94
C ARG A 452 -3.58 7.11 8.96
N ASN A 453 -2.58 7.01 8.09
CA ASN A 453 -1.67 5.85 8.09
C ASN A 453 -0.28 6.19 8.68
N ASP A 454 -0.02 7.46 8.99
CA ASP A 454 1.30 7.94 9.39
C ASP A 454 1.81 7.36 10.71
N CYS A 455 3.12 7.17 10.74
CA CYS A 455 3.84 6.72 11.92
C CYS A 455 4.56 7.88 12.61
N PRO A 456 4.75 7.79 13.94
CA PRO A 456 5.51 8.79 14.67
C PRO A 456 6.94 8.89 14.12
N ASN A 457 7.39 10.13 13.89
CA ASN A 457 8.76 10.45 13.47
C ASN A 457 9.25 9.68 12.23
N SER A 458 8.36 9.25 11.32
CA SER A 458 8.71 8.46 10.13
C SER A 458 9.56 7.22 10.47
N CYS A 459 9.20 6.54 11.57
CA CYS A 459 9.93 5.39 12.08
C CYS A 459 11.44 5.62 12.26
N GLY A 460 11.82 6.88 12.50
CA GLY A 460 13.18 7.23 12.84
C GLY A 460 14.22 6.93 11.77
N LEU A 461 13.80 6.76 10.50
CA LEU A 461 14.65 6.28 9.38
C LEU A 461 15.24 4.88 9.63
N LYS A 462 14.64 4.12 10.54
CA LYS A 462 15.08 2.78 10.99
C LYS A 462 13.92 1.79 10.97
N GLY A 463 13.00 1.99 10.03
CA GLY A 463 11.78 1.22 9.95
C GLY A 463 10.94 1.61 8.76
N PHE A 464 9.98 0.74 8.45
CA PHE A 464 8.92 1.02 7.50
C PHE A 464 7.63 1.34 8.26
N CYS A 465 6.83 2.28 7.76
CA CYS A 465 5.53 2.61 8.33
C CYS A 465 4.42 1.85 7.60
N ILE A 466 3.56 1.16 8.36
CA ILE A 466 2.31 0.61 7.83
C ILE A 466 1.20 0.74 8.88
N ASN A 467 0.09 1.37 8.51
CA ASN A 467 -1.10 1.60 9.33
C ASN A 467 -0.78 2.03 10.78
N LYS A 468 -0.09 3.17 10.91
CA LYS A 468 0.33 3.79 12.18
C LYS A 468 1.34 2.97 12.99
N GLN A 469 1.87 1.86 12.45
CA GLN A 469 2.83 1.00 13.12
C GLN A 469 4.17 1.03 12.41
N CYS A 470 5.24 1.27 13.17
CA CYS A 470 6.60 1.11 12.68
C CYS A 470 7.08 -0.35 12.74
N ILE A 471 7.60 -0.82 11.63
CA ILE A 471 8.27 -2.11 11.50
C ILE A 471 9.77 -1.84 11.50
N CYS A 472 10.38 -1.97 12.67
CA CYS A 472 11.76 -1.56 12.87
C CYS A 472 12.79 -2.53 12.30
N SER A 473 13.91 -1.96 11.83
CA SER A 473 15.11 -2.68 11.44
C SER A 473 15.60 -3.60 12.57
N LYS A 474 16.40 -4.61 12.22
CA LYS A 474 17.10 -5.41 13.22
C LYS A 474 17.97 -4.51 14.11
N GLY A 475 17.90 -4.70 15.42
CA GLY A 475 18.62 -3.88 16.40
C GLY A 475 17.85 -2.69 16.95
N TYR A 476 16.65 -2.38 16.44
CA TYR A 476 15.87 -1.20 16.85
C TYR A 476 14.42 -1.54 17.19
N SER A 477 13.82 -0.84 18.15
CA SER A 477 12.44 -0.99 18.63
C SER A 477 11.90 0.36 19.10
N GLY A 478 10.76 0.36 19.78
CA GLY A 478 10.00 1.57 20.10
C GLY A 478 8.90 1.83 19.07
N LEU A 479 8.00 2.74 19.41
CA LEU A 479 6.91 3.15 18.52
C LEU A 479 7.42 3.85 17.25
N ASP A 480 8.63 4.40 17.29
CA ASP A 480 9.30 5.14 16.21
C ASP A 480 10.70 4.60 15.85
N CYS A 481 11.05 3.39 16.30
CA CYS A 481 12.33 2.71 16.04
C CYS A 481 13.60 3.41 16.58
N GLN A 482 13.49 4.29 17.59
CA GLN A 482 14.67 4.94 18.19
C GLN A 482 15.32 4.18 19.35
N GLN A 483 14.67 3.13 19.87
CA GLN A 483 15.20 2.37 21.01
C GLN A 483 16.06 1.21 20.53
N ILE A 484 17.21 0.94 21.15
CA ILE A 484 18.05 -0.22 20.81
C ILE A 484 17.37 -1.51 21.30
N CYS A 485 17.44 -2.58 20.51
CA CYS A 485 16.88 -3.87 20.85
C CYS A 485 17.68 -5.06 20.33
N ASP A 486 18.28 -5.81 21.26
CA ASP A 486 18.99 -7.06 20.98
C ASP A 486 18.08 -8.31 21.07
N GLY A 487 16.83 -8.13 21.50
CA GLY A 487 15.83 -9.19 21.63
C GLY A 487 14.84 -9.27 20.46
N TYR A 488 13.73 -9.98 20.69
CA TYR A 488 12.60 -10.00 19.77
C TYR A 488 11.78 -8.72 19.85
N ARG A 489 11.31 -8.26 18.68
CA ARG A 489 10.49 -7.07 18.56
C ARG A 489 9.02 -7.45 18.41
N TYR A 490 8.14 -6.75 19.11
CA TYR A 490 6.69 -6.89 18.95
C TYR A 490 5.96 -5.62 19.38
N GLN A 491 5.13 -5.06 18.50
CA GLN A 491 4.31 -3.87 18.79
C GLN A 491 5.08 -2.73 19.49
N GLY A 492 6.29 -2.42 18.99
CA GLY A 492 7.15 -1.37 19.55
C GLY A 492 7.92 -1.75 20.82
N SER A 493 7.73 -2.95 21.38
CA SER A 493 8.46 -3.44 22.54
C SER A 493 9.69 -4.27 22.15
N CYS A 494 10.73 -4.22 22.99
CA CYS A 494 11.88 -5.12 22.93
C CYS A 494 11.76 -6.21 24.01
N LEU A 495 11.77 -7.47 23.61
CA LEU A 495 11.41 -8.61 24.45
C LEU A 495 12.48 -9.70 24.38
N GLN A 496 12.73 -10.40 25.49
CA GLN A 496 13.63 -11.56 25.48
C GLN A 496 12.96 -12.81 24.92
N ASN A 497 11.65 -12.94 25.14
CA ASN A 497 10.82 -14.04 24.63
C ASN A 497 9.53 -13.49 24.03
N CYS A 498 8.97 -14.20 23.07
CA CYS A 498 7.74 -13.79 22.42
C CYS A 498 6.52 -13.90 23.36
N PRO A 499 5.61 -12.90 23.36
CA PRO A 499 4.36 -12.95 24.11
C PRO A 499 3.47 -14.14 23.74
N ASN A 500 2.49 -14.43 24.59
CA ASN A 500 1.48 -15.44 24.30
C ASN A 500 0.79 -15.18 22.95
N LEU A 501 0.51 -16.25 22.20
CA LEU A 501 -0.10 -16.22 20.86
C LEU A 501 0.74 -15.49 19.79
N THR A 502 2.03 -15.32 20.05
CA THR A 502 3.01 -14.89 19.05
C THR A 502 4.16 -15.90 19.00
N TYR A 503 4.83 -15.97 17.86
CA TYR A 503 5.81 -17.00 17.56
C TYR A 503 7.14 -16.36 17.15
N PRO A 504 8.29 -16.91 17.57
CA PRO A 504 9.58 -16.30 17.27
C PRO A 504 9.94 -16.49 15.79
N LEU A 505 10.33 -15.39 15.15
CA LEU A 505 11.00 -15.37 13.86
C LEU A 505 12.46 -14.95 14.07
N ASP A 506 13.33 -15.96 14.20
CA ASP A 506 14.72 -15.75 14.63
C ASP A 506 15.58 -14.94 13.67
N LEU A 507 15.36 -15.13 12.36
CA LEU A 507 16.14 -14.47 11.32
C LEU A 507 16.17 -12.94 11.47
N ILE A 508 14.99 -12.38 11.78
CA ILE A 508 14.83 -10.94 11.99
C ILE A 508 14.68 -10.56 13.47
N LYS A 509 14.65 -11.51 14.40
CA LYS A 509 14.33 -11.26 15.83
C LYS A 509 13.02 -10.49 15.99
N TYR A 510 11.93 -11.07 15.50
CA TYR A 510 10.57 -10.50 15.59
C TYR A 510 9.60 -11.56 16.12
N CYS A 511 8.54 -11.14 16.81
CA CYS A 511 7.45 -12.04 17.20
C CYS A 511 6.28 -11.88 16.23
N ILE A 512 5.96 -12.93 15.50
CA ILE A 512 4.88 -12.92 14.51
C ILE A 512 3.58 -13.39 15.16
N GLY A 513 2.48 -12.66 14.94
CA GLY A 513 1.16 -13.04 15.45
C GLY A 513 0.47 -14.11 14.60
N CYS A 514 -0.85 -14.18 14.73
CA CYS A 514 -1.69 -15.08 13.94
C CYS A 514 -1.75 -14.68 12.45
N PRO A 515 -2.07 -15.64 11.55
CA PRO A 515 -2.27 -15.34 10.13
C PRO A 515 -3.29 -14.22 9.88
N GLY A 516 -3.24 -13.64 8.68
CA GLY A 516 -4.16 -12.61 8.26
C GLY A 516 -5.63 -13.00 8.47
N ASN A 517 -6.44 -12.06 8.98
CA ASN A 517 -7.87 -12.23 9.26
C ASN A 517 -8.21 -13.34 10.27
N CYS A 518 -7.23 -13.82 11.02
CA CYS A 518 -7.39 -14.80 12.08
C CYS A 518 -7.66 -14.14 13.45
N LEU A 519 -8.65 -14.64 14.19
CA LEU A 519 -8.94 -14.22 15.56
C LEU A 519 -8.11 -15.01 16.59
N SER A 520 -7.87 -16.30 16.34
CA SER A 520 -7.01 -17.15 17.18
C SER A 520 -6.32 -18.24 16.36
N CYS A 521 -5.07 -18.55 16.70
CA CYS A 521 -4.22 -19.49 15.95
C CYS A 521 -3.38 -20.36 16.90
N SER A 522 -2.92 -21.51 16.40
CA SER A 522 -1.92 -22.35 17.07
C SER A 522 -0.50 -22.07 16.59
N ASN A 523 -0.34 -21.40 15.45
CA ASN A 523 0.93 -20.91 14.92
C ASN A 523 0.72 -19.76 13.92
N TYR A 524 1.78 -19.06 13.51
CA TYR A 524 1.76 -17.97 12.52
C TYR A 524 1.25 -18.38 11.14
N ASN A 525 1.17 -19.69 10.87
CA ASN A 525 0.68 -20.30 9.64
C ASN A 525 -0.53 -21.23 9.88
N GLN A 526 -1.09 -21.25 11.09
CA GLN A 526 -2.17 -22.17 11.46
C GLN A 526 -3.24 -21.48 12.29
N CYS A 527 -4.19 -20.86 11.59
CA CYS A 527 -5.40 -20.30 12.17
C CYS A 527 -6.35 -21.40 12.66
N THR A 528 -7.05 -21.09 13.75
CA THR A 528 -8.06 -21.97 14.37
C THR A 528 -9.45 -21.34 14.38
N LYS A 529 -9.53 -20.01 14.38
CA LYS A 529 -10.79 -19.26 14.32
C LYS A 529 -10.62 -17.97 13.52
N CYS A 530 -11.48 -17.76 12.54
CA CYS A 530 -11.47 -16.57 11.70
C CYS A 530 -12.23 -15.41 12.33
N LYS A 531 -11.87 -14.19 11.91
CA LYS A 531 -12.71 -13.00 12.10
C LYS A 531 -14.04 -13.17 11.35
N SER A 532 -15.05 -12.40 11.75
CA SER A 532 -16.36 -12.43 11.09
C SER A 532 -16.24 -12.13 9.59
N GLY A 533 -17.01 -12.84 8.76
CA GLY A 533 -16.97 -12.70 7.30
C GLY A 533 -15.82 -13.45 6.60
N TYR A 534 -14.92 -14.12 7.34
CA TYR A 534 -13.86 -14.93 6.77
C TYR A 534 -14.03 -16.41 7.12
N PHE A 535 -13.54 -17.28 6.22
CA PHE A 535 -13.74 -18.72 6.30
C PHE A 535 -12.41 -19.46 6.41
N LEU A 536 -12.33 -20.41 7.33
CA LEU A 536 -11.12 -21.18 7.56
C LEU A 536 -10.88 -22.18 6.42
N ARG A 537 -9.73 -22.05 5.74
CA ARG A 537 -9.24 -22.96 4.69
C ARG A 537 -7.75 -23.20 4.87
N GLU A 538 -7.37 -24.45 5.15
CA GLU A 538 -5.99 -24.89 5.42
C GLU A 538 -5.19 -23.99 6.37
N GLY A 539 -5.76 -23.65 7.53
CA GLY A 539 -5.04 -22.84 8.52
C GLY A 539 -5.00 -21.34 8.21
N PHE A 540 -5.81 -20.86 7.27
CA PHE A 540 -5.91 -19.44 6.95
C PHE A 540 -7.36 -18.99 6.78
N CYS A 541 -7.60 -17.69 6.92
CA CYS A 541 -8.93 -17.10 6.83
C CYS A 541 -9.11 -16.40 5.49
N ASP A 542 -9.93 -17.00 4.63
CA ASP A 542 -10.17 -16.55 3.26
C ASP A 542 -11.51 -15.84 3.11
N ASN A 543 -11.58 -14.90 2.17
CA ASN A 543 -12.80 -14.20 1.77
C ASN A 543 -13.49 -14.82 0.54
N LEU A 544 -13.08 -16.01 0.08
CA LEU A 544 -13.59 -16.62 -1.15
C LEU A 544 -15.10 -16.94 -1.15
N LEU A 545 -15.70 -17.07 0.02
CA LEU A 545 -17.13 -17.39 0.16
C LEU A 545 -17.99 -16.17 0.49
N LEU A 546 -17.42 -14.96 0.58
CA LEU A 546 -18.15 -13.74 0.90
C LEU A 546 -19.27 -13.43 -0.09
N ASP A 547 -19.08 -13.74 -1.39
CA ASP A 547 -20.13 -13.58 -2.40
C ASP A 547 -21.40 -14.37 -2.08
N LYS A 548 -21.27 -15.57 -1.48
CA LYS A 548 -22.41 -16.40 -1.12
C LYS A 548 -23.23 -15.83 0.04
N GLU A 549 -22.60 -15.01 0.89
CA GLU A 549 -23.28 -14.32 1.98
C GLU A 549 -23.91 -13.00 1.51
N LEU A 550 -23.27 -12.27 0.60
CA LEU A 550 -23.80 -11.04 -0.01
C LEU A 550 -25.12 -11.27 -0.76
N ASP A 551 -25.29 -12.44 -1.39
CA ASP A 551 -26.55 -12.83 -2.03
C ASP A 551 -27.66 -13.20 -1.02
N SER A 552 -27.32 -13.38 0.26
CA SER A 552 -28.22 -13.93 1.29
C SER A 552 -28.62 -12.94 2.39
N GLN A 553 -27.99 -11.75 2.49
CA GLN A 553 -28.25 -10.79 3.56
C GLN A 553 -28.36 -9.33 3.09
N ASN A 554 -29.30 -8.62 3.72
CA ASN A 554 -29.51 -7.17 3.62
C ASN A 554 -28.24 -6.42 4.11
N PRO A 555 -27.79 -5.36 3.43
CA PRO A 555 -26.48 -4.75 3.68
C PRO A 555 -26.52 -3.82 4.90
N GLU A 556 -26.42 -4.38 6.11
CA GLU A 556 -26.19 -3.59 7.34
C GLU A 556 -24.94 -4.01 8.13
N TYR A 557 -24.10 -4.91 7.60
CA TYR A 557 -22.90 -5.37 8.28
C TYR A 557 -21.67 -5.29 7.39
N ILE A 558 -20.82 -4.29 7.68
CA ILE A 558 -19.37 -4.35 7.93
C ILE A 558 -18.96 -2.90 8.29
N ASN A 559 -19.19 -2.52 9.55
CA ASN A 559 -18.52 -1.38 10.18
C ASN A 559 -17.61 -1.97 11.26
N GLU A 560 -16.35 -2.25 10.92
CA GLU A 560 -15.34 -2.59 11.92
C GLU A 560 -14.89 -1.30 12.64
N ASN A 561 -15.70 -0.84 13.59
CA ASN A 561 -15.27 0.03 14.68
C ASN A 561 -15.42 -0.76 15.98
N ASN A 562 -14.42 -1.57 16.34
CA ASN A 562 -14.35 -2.17 17.67
C ASN A 562 -13.11 -1.66 18.41
N ASN A 563 -13.36 -0.70 19.29
CA ASN A 563 -12.48 -0.33 20.40
C ASN A 563 -12.38 -1.49 21.39
N PRO A 564 -11.18 -1.90 21.85
CA PRO A 564 -11.06 -2.82 22.98
C PRO A 564 -11.22 -2.03 24.28
N GLN A 565 -12.42 -2.03 24.88
CA GLN A 565 -12.58 -1.61 26.27
C GLN A 565 -12.67 -2.81 27.22
N SER A 566 -11.61 -2.91 28.02
CA SER A 566 -11.54 -3.28 29.43
C SER A 566 -12.65 -4.18 30.01
N SER A 567 -12.22 -5.34 30.45
CA SER A 567 -12.83 -6.11 31.53
C SER A 567 -13.05 -5.24 32.77
N ASP A 568 -14.30 -5.11 33.21
CA ASP A 568 -14.62 -4.95 34.62
C ASP A 568 -15.92 -5.68 34.94
N THR A 569 -15.80 -6.57 35.91
CA THR A 569 -16.87 -7.32 36.55
C THR A 569 -17.78 -6.38 37.34
N ASN A 570 -19.09 -6.45 37.12
CA ASN A 570 -20.06 -6.43 38.22
C ASN A 570 -21.43 -6.92 37.77
N SER A 571 -21.92 -7.90 38.52
CA SER A 571 -23.24 -8.50 38.51
C SER A 571 -24.35 -7.49 38.78
N ALA A 572 -25.36 -7.45 37.91
CA ALA A 572 -26.70 -7.01 38.28
C ALA A 572 -27.72 -7.83 37.48
N GLU A 573 -28.46 -8.67 38.21
CA GLU A 573 -29.63 -9.40 37.74
C GLU A 573 -30.68 -8.42 37.20
N ILE A 574 -31.17 -8.65 35.98
CA ILE A 574 -32.41 -8.03 35.51
C ILE A 574 -33.40 -9.14 35.19
N VAL A 575 -34.46 -9.13 36.00
CA VAL A 575 -35.62 -10.00 36.01
C VAL A 575 -36.37 -9.89 34.69
N ILE A 576 -36.68 -11.06 34.11
CA ILE A 576 -37.57 -11.26 32.98
C ILE A 576 -39.00 -10.92 33.41
N SER A 577 -39.64 -9.95 32.76
CA SER A 577 -41.10 -9.82 32.77
C SER A 577 -41.63 -9.86 31.35
N THR A 578 -42.40 -10.90 31.09
CA THR A 578 -43.17 -11.17 29.88
C THR A 578 -44.30 -10.15 29.71
N ASN A 579 -44.48 -9.60 28.50
CA ASN A 579 -45.83 -9.43 27.96
C ASN A 579 -45.83 -9.33 26.43
N SER A 580 -46.53 -10.30 25.87
CA SER A 580 -46.99 -10.48 24.49
C SER A 580 -47.98 -9.40 24.05
N ASN A 581 -47.83 -8.88 22.83
CA ASN A 581 -48.85 -8.96 21.77
C ASN A 581 -48.55 -8.10 20.53
N ILE A 582 -48.96 -8.67 19.39
CA ILE A 582 -49.23 -8.05 18.07
C ILE A 582 -48.12 -8.21 17.03
N PHE A 583 -48.04 -9.45 16.55
CA PHE A 583 -47.66 -9.82 15.19
C PHE A 583 -48.97 -10.06 14.42
N LEU A 584 -49.62 -9.02 13.88
CA LEU A 584 -50.61 -9.15 12.79
C LEU A 584 -51.03 -7.76 12.27
N MET A 585 -50.47 -7.35 11.14
CA MET A 585 -51.13 -6.65 10.02
C MET A 585 -50.06 -6.07 9.08
N CYS A 586 -49.31 -6.97 8.45
CA CYS A 586 -48.93 -6.74 7.07
C CYS A 586 -50.20 -6.93 6.22
N ILE A 587 -50.36 -6.12 5.18
CA ILE A 587 -51.44 -6.16 4.18
C ILE A 587 -52.68 -5.37 4.62
N ILE A 588 -52.66 -4.06 4.33
CA ILE A 588 -53.74 -3.18 3.80
C ILE A 588 -53.32 -1.75 4.13
N LEU A 589 -52.64 -1.08 3.20
CA LEU A 589 -52.69 0.38 2.94
C LEU A 589 -51.60 0.77 1.92
N PHE A 590 -51.57 0.04 0.81
CA PHE A 590 -51.22 0.64 -0.48
C PHE A 590 -52.56 1.15 -1.06
N MET A 591 -52.60 2.43 -1.40
CA MET A 591 -53.73 3.16 -2.01
C MET A 591 -54.91 3.48 -1.09
N LEU A 592 -54.89 4.69 -0.49
CA LEU A 592 -55.79 5.79 -0.88
C LEU A 592 -55.62 7.00 0.07
N LEU A 593 -55.21 8.13 -0.53
CA LEU A 593 -55.50 9.52 -0.14
C LEU A 593 -54.64 10.18 0.96
N TYR A 594 -53.44 10.68 0.62
CA TYR A 594 -53.23 12.05 0.11
C TYR A 594 -51.86 12.19 -0.55
#